data_AF-A0A6N8DJ85-F1
#
_entry.id   AF-A0A6N8DJ85-F1
#
_cell.length_a   1.000
_cell.length_b   1.000
_cell.length_c   1.000
_cell.angle_alpha   90.00
_cell.angle_beta   90.00
_cell.angle_gamma   90.00
#
_symmetry.space_group_name_H-M   'P 1'
#
loop_
_entity.id
_entity.type
_entity.pdbx_description
1 polymer ?
#
loop_
_entity_poly.entity_id
_entity_poly.type
_entity_poly.pdbx_seq_one_letter_code
_entity_poly.pdbx_strand_id
1 'polypeptide(L)'
;MRIARWGNSLAVRLPAALVEALDLKAGEEIEVYVTRSRASNVAQALDRDEVFARLRAFRERLPAGFRFDREEAQQSHTAKHTKT
;
A
#
# COMPACT_ATOMS: atom_id res chain seq x y z
N MET A 1 18.49 1.23 -5.65
CA MET A 1 19.23 1.04 -4.38
C MET A 1 19.89 -0.32 -4.41
N ARG A 2 21.10 -0.48 -3.88
CA ARG A 2 21.82 -1.76 -3.83
C ARG A 2 22.24 -2.04 -2.40
N ILE A 3 22.23 -3.33 -2.04
CA ILE A 3 22.74 -3.80 -0.76
C ILE A 3 24.26 -3.89 -0.87
N ALA A 4 24.96 -3.43 0.16
CA ALA A 4 26.41 -3.52 0.29
C ALA A 4 26.78 -4.36 1.51
N ARG A 5 28.03 -4.85 1.54
CA ARG A 5 28.59 -5.55 2.71
C ARG A 5 29.31 -4.54 3.60
N TRP A 6 29.05 -4.56 4.89
CA TRP A 6 29.78 -3.80 5.90
C TRP A 6 30.23 -4.75 7.01
N GLY A 7 31.50 -5.16 6.97
CA GLY A 7 32.00 -6.22 7.84
C GLY A 7 31.20 -7.52 7.68
N ASN A 8 30.67 -8.03 8.80
CA ASN A 8 29.80 -9.21 8.82
C ASN A 8 28.31 -8.90 8.61
N SER A 9 27.97 -7.64 8.38
CA SER A 9 26.59 -7.15 8.23
C SER A 9 26.31 -6.69 6.80
N LEU A 10 25.02 -6.49 6.49
CA LEU A 10 24.58 -5.86 5.24
C LEU A 10 24.18 -4.42 5.53
N ALA A 11 24.44 -3.55 4.57
CA ALA A 11 24.10 -2.14 4.62
C ALA A 11 23.24 -1.76 3.42
N VAL A 12 22.30 -0.85 3.65
CA VAL A 12 21.50 -0.19 2.62
C VAL A 12 21.79 1.31 2.67
N ARG A 13 21.85 1.96 1.51
CA ARG A 13 21.92 3.42 1.45
C ARG A 13 20.56 4.00 1.82
N LEU A 14 20.51 4.91 2.78
CA LEU A 14 19.32 5.72 3.04
C LEU A 14 19.37 6.99 2.16
N PRO A 15 18.30 7.32 1.42
CA PRO A 15 18.22 8.59 0.70
C PRO A 15 18.28 9.79 1.65
N ALA A 16 18.86 10.91 1.21
CA ALA A 16 18.99 12.13 2.03
C ALA A 16 17.66 12.62 2.59
N ALA A 17 16.59 12.60 1.78
CA ALA A 17 15.24 12.99 2.20
C ALA A 17 14.73 12.20 3.41
N LEU A 18 15.09 10.91 3.55
CA LEU A 18 14.68 10.10 4.70
C LEU A 18 15.53 10.42 5.94
N VAL A 19 16.82 10.67 5.75
CA VAL A 19 17.75 11.08 6.82
C VAL A 19 17.30 12.41 7.41
N GLU A 20 16.95 13.39 6.57
CA GLU A 20 16.46 14.71 7.00
C GLU A 20 15.09 14.63 7.68
N ALA A 21 14.14 13.89 7.09
CA ALA A 21 12.78 13.78 7.64
C ALA A 21 12.74 13.10 9.02
N LEU A 22 13.70 12.22 9.31
CA LEU A 22 13.79 11.48 10.56
C LEU A 22 14.91 12.01 11.49
N ASP A 23 15.58 13.12 11.14
CA ASP A 23 16.75 13.70 11.85
C ASP A 23 17.83 12.66 12.24
N LEU A 24 18.07 11.67 11.38
CA LEU A 24 18.97 10.56 11.68
C LEU A 24 20.43 11.03 11.70
N LYS A 25 21.17 10.60 12.73
CA LYS A 25 22.59 10.94 12.90
C LYS A 25 23.50 9.74 12.68
N ALA A 26 24.71 10.01 12.22
CA ALA A 26 25.71 8.95 12.05
C ALA A 26 26.08 8.36 13.42
N GLY A 27 26.04 7.03 13.53
CA GLY A 27 26.33 6.30 14.77
C GLY A 27 25.12 6.11 15.68
N GLU A 28 23.94 6.56 15.27
CA GLU A 28 22.69 6.29 15.97
C GLU A 28 22.20 4.86 15.72
N GLU A 29 21.64 4.23 16.76
CA GLU A 29 21.04 2.91 16.66
C GLU A 29 19.58 3.04 16.22
N ILE A 30 19.21 2.29 15.18
CA ILE A 30 17.86 2.32 14.61
C ILE A 30 17.33 0.90 14.45
N GLU A 31 16.06 0.70 14.77
CA GLU A 31 15.36 -0.56 14.55
C GLU A 31 14.53 -0.49 13.28
N VAL A 32 14.70 -1.49 12.41
CA VAL A 32 13.96 -1.57 11.14
C VAL A 32 12.92 -2.70 11.23
N TYR A 33 11.65 -2.32 11.24
CA TYR A 33 10.53 -3.26 11.24
C TYR A 33 10.00 -3.46 9.83
N VAL A 34 9.88 -4.72 9.40
CA VAL A 34 9.22 -5.07 8.13
C VAL A 34 7.72 -5.22 8.38
N THR A 35 6.93 -4.21 8.02
CA THR A 35 5.48 -4.39 7.93
C THR A 35 5.10 -5.04 6.60
N ARG A 36 4.30 -6.10 6.63
CA ARG A 36 3.65 -6.64 5.42
C ARG A 36 2.50 -5.72 5.04
N SER A 37 2.81 -4.52 4.56
CA SER A 37 1.79 -3.69 3.93
C SER A 37 1.66 -4.11 2.47
N ARG A 38 0.54 -4.78 2.14
CA ARG A 38 0.01 -4.66 0.78
C ARG A 38 -0.43 -3.20 0.64
N ALA A 39 0.38 -2.42 -0.08
CA ALA A 39 0.24 -0.99 -0.36
C ALA A 39 0.81 -0.05 0.72
N SER A 40 2.09 0.27 0.61
CA SER A 40 2.56 1.62 0.91
C SER A 40 2.06 2.57 -0.20
N ASN A 41 0.77 2.87 -0.21
CA ASN A 41 0.35 4.14 -0.81
C ASN A 41 0.53 5.17 0.29
N VAL A 42 1.56 6.01 0.16
CA VAL A 42 1.43 7.40 0.63
C VAL A 42 0.28 7.97 -0.20
N ALA A 43 -0.95 7.70 0.22
CA ALA A 43 -2.11 8.32 -0.38
C ALA A 43 -2.06 9.77 0.09
N GLN A 44 -1.55 10.64 -0.78
CA GLN A 44 -1.93 12.05 -0.73
C GLN A 44 -3.45 12.08 -0.51
N ALA A 45 -3.90 12.82 0.50
CA ALA A 45 -5.33 12.96 0.73
C ALA A 45 -5.93 13.57 -0.53
N LEU A 46 -6.55 12.72 -1.35
CA LEU A 46 -7.16 13.13 -2.61
C LEU A 46 -8.31 14.07 -2.24
N ASP A 47 -8.36 15.21 -2.92
CA ASP A 47 -9.52 16.10 -2.78
C ASP A 47 -10.79 15.37 -3.22
N ARG A 48 -11.95 15.77 -2.69
CA ARG A 48 -13.24 15.12 -2.97
C ARG A 48 -13.49 14.98 -4.46
N ASP A 49 -13.14 15.99 -5.24
CA ASP A 49 -13.34 16.01 -6.69
C ASP A 49 -12.48 14.96 -7.41
N GLU A 50 -11.25 14.74 -6.95
CA GLU A 50 -10.34 13.73 -7.50
C GLU A 50 -10.81 12.30 -7.19
N VAL A 51 -11.36 12.11 -5.98
CA VAL A 51 -12.02 10.85 -5.59
C VAL A 51 -13.21 10.57 -6.51
N PHE A 52 -14.06 11.58 -6.77
CA PHE A 52 -15.21 11.41 -7.66
C PHE A 52 -14.82 11.15 -9.12
N ALA A 53 -13.78 11.83 -9.63
CA ALA A 53 -13.28 11.58 -10.98
C ALA A 53 -12.81 10.13 -11.15
N ARG A 54 -12.08 9.60 -10.16
CA ARG A 54 -11.61 8.21 -10.16
C ARG A 54 -12.76 7.20 -10.10
N LEU A 55 -13.78 7.47 -9.28
CA LEU A 55 -14.99 6.63 -9.20
C LEU A 55 -15.76 6.62 -10.52
N ARG A 56 -15.86 7.77 -11.21
CA ARG A 56 -16.49 7.87 -12.53
C ARG A 56 -15.73 7.06 -13.60
N ALA A 57 -14.41 7.13 -13.62
CA ALA A 57 -13.59 6.33 -14.54
C ALA A 57 -13.76 4.81 -14.33
N PHE A 58 -13.93 4.37 -13.07
CA PHE A 58 -14.23 2.96 -12.79
C PHE A 58 -15.63 2.53 -13.20
N ARG A 59 -16.59 3.45 -13.23
CA ARG A 59 -17.98 3.17 -13.63
C ARG A 59 -18.08 2.79 -15.12
N GLU A 60 -17.18 3.28 -15.97
CA GLU A 60 -17.10 2.86 -17.38
C GLU A 60 -16.82 1.36 -17.55
N ARG A 61 -16.25 0.71 -16.54
CA ARG A 61 -15.95 -0.73 -16.55
C ARG A 61 -17.09 -1.60 -16.04
N LEU A 62 -18.15 -0.99 -15.53
CA LEU A 62 -19.31 -1.72 -15.01
C LEU A 62 -20.31 -1.96 -16.15
N PRO A 63 -20.92 -3.16 -16.21
CA PRO A 63 -21.98 -3.44 -17.17
C PRO A 63 -23.11 -2.42 -17.10
N ALA A 64 -23.77 -2.16 -18.23
CA ALA A 64 -24.95 -1.31 -18.27
C ALA A 64 -26.01 -1.83 -17.30
N GLY A 65 -26.50 -0.96 -16.40
CA GLY A 65 -27.50 -1.35 -15.39
C GLY A 65 -26.94 -2.06 -14.15
N PHE A 66 -25.61 -2.12 -13.97
CA PHE A 66 -25.01 -2.73 -12.77
C PHE A 66 -25.56 -2.08 -11.49
N ARG A 67 -26.18 -2.90 -10.65
CA ARG A 67 -26.65 -2.54 -9.32
C ARG A 67 -25.89 -3.39 -8.30
N PHE A 68 -25.19 -2.75 -7.38
CA PHE A 68 -24.53 -3.47 -6.31
C PHE A 68 -25.59 -3.98 -5.31
N ASP A 69 -25.69 -5.29 -5.18
CA ASP A 69 -26.50 -5.94 -4.15
C ASP A 69 -25.58 -6.51 -3.05
N ARG A 70 -25.79 -6.06 -1.81
CA ARG A 70 -24.94 -6.42 -0.67
C ARG A 70 -25.09 -7.89 -0.31
N GLU A 71 -26.31 -8.43 -0.37
CA GLU A 71 -26.59 -9.79 0.08
C GLU A 71 -26.01 -10.81 -0.90
N GLU A 72 -26.16 -10.56 -2.19
CA GLU A 72 -25.56 -11.35 -3.26
C GLU A 72 -24.02 -11.38 -3.16
N ALA A 73 -23.41 -10.22 -2.94
CA ALA A 73 -21.96 -10.10 -2.79
C ALA A 73 -21.43 -10.88 -1.57
N GLN A 74 -22.15 -10.86 -0.44
CA GLN A 74 -21.77 -11.57 0.78
C GLN A 74 -21.81 -13.10 0.62
N GLN A 75 -22.82 -13.64 -0.07
CA GLN A 75 -22.97 -15.09 -0.29
C GLN A 75 -21.85 -15.68 -1.17
N SER A 76 -21.36 -14.90 -2.15
CA SER A 76 -20.25 -15.32 -3.01
C SER A 76 -18.90 -15.44 -2.28
N HIS A 77 -18.76 -14.80 -1.12
CA HIS A 77 -17.55 -14.83 -0.29
C HIS A 77 -17.49 -16.09 0.60
N THR A 78 -18.63 -16.61 1.06
CA THR A 78 -18.70 -17.79 1.94
C THR A 78 -18.57 -19.11 1.17
N ALA A 79 -18.99 -19.16 -0.10
CA ALA A 79 -18.91 -20.36 -0.94
C ALA A 79 -17.48 -20.78 -1.35
N LYS A 80 -16.46 -19.92 -1.16
CA LYS A 80 -15.06 -20.21 -1.52
C LYS A 80 -14.27 -20.95 -0.44
N HIS A 81 -14.86 -21.17 0.75
CA HIS A 81 -14.17 -21.75 1.90
C HIS A 81 -14.68 -23.14 2.34
N THR A 82 -15.67 -23.72 1.66
CA THR A 82 -16.27 -25.03 2.04
C THR A 82 -15.99 -26.16 1.05
N LYS A 83 -14.86 -26.11 0.33
CA LYS A 83 -14.40 -27.22 -0.50
C LYS A 83 -13.01 -27.69 -0.07
N THR A 84 -12.95 -28.38 1.07
CA THR A 84 -11.91 -29.37 1.43
C THR A 84 -12.54 -30.37 2.36
#